data_AF-A0A8C6P4S0-F1
#
_entry.id   AF-A0A8C6P4S0-F1
#
_cell.length_a   1.000
_cell.length_b   1.000
_cell.length_c   1.000
_cell.angle_alpha   90.00
_cell.angle_beta   90.00
_cell.angle_gamma   90.00
#
_symmetry.space_group_name_H-M   'P 1'
#
loop_
_entity.id
_entity.type
_entity.pdbx_description
1 polymer ?
#
loop_
_entity_poly.entity_id
_entity_poly.type
_entity_poly.pdbx_seq_one_letter_code
_entity_poly.pdbx_strand_id
1 'polypeptide(L)'
;LRNRKQQNSKGNFLSRMALNDNKAGMEGLDRDKINKIIMDTSKGSRFYESELKREQQVNQRIEKMMLQKAQITEQQLKKAQTQVDKMVSELEKTCDLSRVIVHVDMDAFYAAVEMRDCPELKERPMAVGSMSMLSTSNYHARKYGVRAAMPGFIAKKLCPDLVIVPPNFNKYRAVSDEIREIFSDYDPHFQPMSLDEAYLDFTAHLEQRQSWPESSRTHRYRSQNEKQTRLHQEAEVTDLSPVLFEDSPTSSPSLPGSGGSTGGAFEVFGTSVEEAVREMRFRIEQKTTLTASAGIAPNTMLAKVCSDKNKPNGQFRLLSTRGAVMDFIQDLPVRKICGIGKVNEKMLKALGITTCSHLQQQMALLSLLFSETSWHYFMQISLGLGSTHIPRHEERKSMSTERTFKELSKPEEQFSLCRKLCEDLAEDLKKEGLKGKTVTLKLKNVNFEVKTRAQTLPYPVATAEDVFAVAKDLLKMEIENESPQPLRLRLMGNGLII
;
A
#
# COMPACT_ATOMS: atom_id res chain seq x y z
N LEU A 1 -35.12 27.32 10.14
CA LEU A 1 -34.30 27.87 9.02
C LEU A 1 -33.04 28.66 9.46
N ARG A 2 -32.87 29.08 10.73
CA ARG A 2 -31.61 29.68 11.22
C ARG A 2 -30.57 28.66 11.76
N ASN A 3 -31.00 27.48 12.24
CA ASN A 3 -30.09 26.44 12.75
C ASN A 3 -29.43 25.54 11.69
N ARG A 4 -29.83 25.62 10.41
CA ARG A 4 -29.14 24.92 9.29
C ARG A 4 -27.94 25.68 8.72
N LYS A 5 -27.78 26.97 9.05
CA LYS A 5 -26.63 27.78 8.57
C LYS A 5 -25.40 27.69 9.49
N GLN A 6 -25.54 27.27 10.75
CA GLN A 6 -24.40 27.17 11.68
C GLN A 6 -23.65 25.83 11.64
N GLN A 7 -24.22 24.75 11.10
CA GLN A 7 -23.46 23.50 10.88
C GLN A 7 -22.63 23.50 9.58
N ASN A 8 -22.82 24.47 8.69
CA ASN A 8 -22.08 24.59 7.43
C ASN A 8 -20.80 25.46 7.53
N SER A 9 -20.40 25.95 8.72
CA SER A 9 -19.19 26.78 8.88
C SER A 9 -17.93 26.02 9.31
N LYS A 10 -17.99 24.71 9.54
CA LYS A 10 -16.79 23.87 9.52
C LYS A 10 -16.39 23.73 8.06
N GLY A 11 -15.46 24.58 7.60
CA GLY A 11 -14.99 24.61 6.22
C GLY A 11 -14.81 23.19 5.69
N ASN A 12 -15.47 22.87 4.57
CA ASN A 12 -15.34 21.58 3.92
C ASN A 12 -13.87 21.41 3.50
N PHE A 13 -13.08 20.76 4.36
CA PHE A 13 -11.69 20.44 4.06
C PHE A 13 -11.66 19.60 2.79
N LEU A 14 -10.76 19.95 1.87
CA LEU A 14 -10.54 19.16 0.66
C LEU A 14 -10.15 17.74 1.06
N SER A 15 -11.04 16.78 0.85
CA SER A 15 -10.94 15.44 1.44
C SER A 15 -9.60 14.79 1.08
N ARG A 16 -9.13 15.03 -0.15
CA ARG A 16 -7.86 14.48 -0.67
C ARG A 16 -6.61 15.08 -0.02
N MET A 17 -6.63 16.35 0.36
CA MET A 17 -5.51 17.04 1.01
C MET A 17 -5.49 16.86 2.52
N ALA A 18 -6.68 16.69 3.13
CA ALA A 18 -6.82 16.48 4.56
C ALA A 18 -5.98 15.30 5.07
N LEU A 19 -5.57 15.41 6.32
CA LEU A 19 -4.86 14.37 7.06
C LEU A 19 -5.66 13.08 7.03
N ASN A 20 -5.02 12.04 6.50
CA ASN A 20 -5.48 10.67 6.65
C ASN A 20 -4.64 10.03 7.76
N ASP A 21 -5.21 9.98 8.95
CA ASP A 21 -4.68 9.45 10.20
C ASP A 21 -4.99 7.96 10.39
N ASN A 22 -5.67 7.31 9.42
CA ASN A 22 -5.98 5.88 9.48
C ASN A 22 -4.76 4.94 9.34
N LYS A 23 -3.54 5.47 9.32
CA LYS A 23 -2.30 4.69 9.22
C LYS A 23 -1.70 4.45 10.61
N ALA A 24 -1.11 3.27 10.80
CA ALA A 24 -0.45 2.92 12.05
C ALA A 24 0.62 3.97 12.47
N GLY A 25 0.62 4.34 13.75
CA GLY A 25 1.51 5.34 14.33
C GLY A 25 1.06 6.79 14.12
N MET A 26 -0.21 6.99 13.79
CA MET A 26 -0.83 8.31 13.60
C MET A 26 -2.07 8.51 14.50
N GLU A 27 -2.23 7.68 15.51
CA GLU A 27 -3.31 7.76 16.48
C GLU A 27 -3.11 8.99 17.41
N GLY A 28 -4.19 9.67 17.77
CA GLY A 28 -4.17 10.77 18.74
C GLY A 28 -3.59 12.09 18.23
N LEU A 29 -3.37 12.25 16.91
CA LEU A 29 -2.86 13.49 16.34
C LEU A 29 -3.89 14.62 16.37
N ASP A 30 -3.41 15.85 16.60
CA ASP A 30 -4.22 17.07 16.43
C ASP A 30 -4.48 17.33 14.93
N ARG A 31 -5.59 16.77 14.46
CA ARG A 31 -6.01 16.85 13.05
C ARG A 31 -6.21 18.30 12.60
N ASP A 32 -6.78 19.14 13.45
CA ASP A 32 -7.15 20.51 13.09
C ASP A 32 -5.89 21.36 12.88
N LYS A 33 -4.91 21.25 13.78
CA LYS A 33 -3.61 21.92 13.64
C LYS A 33 -2.85 21.45 12.39
N ILE A 34 -2.76 20.13 12.18
CA ILE A 34 -2.04 19.58 11.01
C ILE A 34 -2.73 20.00 9.71
N ASN A 35 -4.06 19.89 9.64
CA ASN A 35 -4.81 20.29 8.47
C ASN A 35 -4.67 21.79 8.18
N LYS A 36 -4.63 22.64 9.22
CA LYS A 36 -4.38 24.07 9.05
C LYS A 36 -3.05 24.33 8.36
N ILE A 37 -1.96 23.70 8.82
CA ILE A 37 -0.64 23.85 8.20
C ILE A 37 -0.64 23.38 6.75
N ILE A 38 -1.26 22.22 6.46
CA ILE A 38 -1.37 21.69 5.09
C ILE A 38 -2.12 22.68 4.19
N MET A 39 -3.23 23.24 4.68
CA MET A 39 -4.06 24.18 3.92
C MET A 39 -3.33 25.50 3.69
N ASP A 40 -2.75 26.10 4.73
CA ASP A 40 -2.03 27.37 4.65
C ASP A 40 -0.84 27.27 3.69
N THR A 41 -0.15 26.11 3.67
CA THR A 41 0.98 25.87 2.75
C THR A 41 0.53 25.64 1.30
N SER A 42 -0.70 25.19 1.08
CA SER A 42 -1.16 24.77 -0.24
C SER A 42 -2.09 25.77 -0.94
N LYS A 43 -2.74 26.65 -0.17
CA LYS A 43 -3.73 27.61 -0.67
C LYS A 43 -3.13 28.52 -1.75
N GLY A 44 -3.88 28.72 -2.83
CA GLY A 44 -3.43 29.52 -3.98
C GLY A 44 -2.50 28.79 -4.96
N SER A 45 -2.15 27.52 -4.71
CA SER A 45 -1.43 26.71 -5.69
C SER A 45 -2.37 26.17 -6.78
N ARG A 46 -1.83 25.97 -7.99
CA ARG A 46 -2.55 25.26 -9.08
C ARG A 46 -3.02 23.86 -8.66
N PHE A 47 -2.31 23.20 -7.74
CA PHE A 47 -2.73 21.91 -7.19
C PHE A 47 -4.00 22.05 -6.36
N TYR A 48 -4.02 23.02 -5.45
CA TYR A 48 -5.16 23.30 -4.58
C TYR A 48 -6.42 23.62 -5.38
N GLU A 49 -6.30 24.43 -6.44
CA GLU A 49 -7.41 24.72 -7.35
C GLU A 49 -7.91 23.48 -8.09
N SER A 50 -7.00 22.60 -8.53
CA SER A 50 -7.35 21.31 -9.14
C SER A 50 -8.10 20.40 -8.16
N GLU A 51 -7.69 20.39 -6.89
CA GLU A 51 -8.37 19.62 -5.84
C GLU A 51 -9.74 20.21 -5.49
N LEU A 52 -9.90 21.54 -5.50
CA LEU A 52 -11.21 22.20 -5.39
C LEU A 52 -12.17 21.77 -6.50
N LYS A 53 -11.71 21.77 -7.75
CA LYS A 53 -12.51 21.29 -8.90
C LYS A 53 -12.95 19.84 -8.72
N ARG A 54 -12.03 18.96 -8.28
CA ARG A 54 -12.34 17.54 -8.01
C ARG A 54 -13.33 17.36 -6.86
N GLU A 55 -13.19 18.13 -5.79
CA GLU A 55 -14.11 18.10 -4.66
C GLU A 55 -15.53 18.52 -5.09
N GLN A 56 -15.65 19.55 -5.93
CA GLN A 56 -16.93 19.97 -6.53
C GLN A 56 -17.56 18.87 -7.37
N GLN A 57 -16.79 18.18 -8.22
CA GLN A 57 -17.28 17.04 -9.01
C GLN A 57 -17.80 15.90 -8.13
N VAL A 58 -17.11 15.59 -7.03
CA VAL A 58 -17.58 14.58 -6.07
C VAL A 58 -18.87 15.04 -5.39
N ASN A 59 -18.98 16.32 -5.02
CA ASN A 59 -20.20 16.88 -4.43
C ASN A 59 -21.38 16.81 -5.40
N GLN A 60 -21.19 17.17 -6.66
CA GLN A 60 -22.22 17.05 -7.71
C GLN A 60 -22.68 15.58 -7.88
N ARG A 61 -21.74 14.63 -7.82
CA ARG A 61 -22.08 13.20 -7.87
C ARG A 61 -22.92 12.76 -6.67
N ILE A 62 -22.59 13.26 -5.47
CA ILE A 62 -23.37 13.02 -4.25
C ILE A 62 -24.76 13.64 -4.38
N GLU A 63 -24.87 14.90 -4.83
CA GLU A 63 -26.16 15.57 -5.05
C GLU A 63 -27.05 14.77 -6.01
N LYS A 64 -26.50 14.33 -7.15
CA LYS A 64 -27.22 13.47 -8.10
C LYS A 64 -27.70 12.17 -7.46
N MET A 65 -26.84 11.51 -6.68
CA MET A 65 -27.19 10.29 -5.96
C MET A 65 -28.28 10.53 -4.91
N MET A 66 -28.26 11.66 -4.20
CA MET A 66 -29.29 12.02 -3.22
C MET A 66 -30.63 12.35 -3.88
N LEU A 67 -30.62 12.98 -5.06
CA LEU A 67 -31.81 13.20 -5.88
C LEU A 67 -32.40 11.87 -6.37
N GLN A 68 -31.56 10.94 -6.82
CA GLN A 68 -32.00 9.57 -7.18
C GLN A 68 -32.61 8.86 -5.98
N LYS A 69 -31.97 8.92 -4.81
CA LYS A 69 -32.50 8.35 -3.55
C LYS A 69 -33.90 8.89 -3.23
N ALA A 70 -34.15 10.18 -3.44
CA ALA A 70 -35.45 10.80 -3.15
C ALA A 70 -36.58 10.31 -4.07
N GLN A 71 -36.25 9.75 -5.24
CA GLN A 71 -37.23 9.21 -6.19
C GLN A 71 -37.53 7.71 -6.00
N ILE A 72 -36.77 7.02 -5.13
CA ILE A 72 -36.96 5.60 -4.87
C ILE A 72 -38.24 5.39 -4.05
N THR A 73 -39.12 4.53 -4.54
CA THR A 73 -40.36 4.17 -3.84
C THR A 73 -40.14 3.07 -2.83
N GLU A 74 -41.02 3.00 -1.82
CA GLU A 74 -40.99 1.91 -0.84
C GLU A 74 -41.17 0.53 -1.50
N GLN A 75 -41.98 0.45 -2.56
CA GLN A 75 -42.16 -0.78 -3.33
C GLN A 75 -40.87 -1.22 -4.02
N GLN A 76 -40.13 -0.29 -4.63
CA GLN A 76 -38.83 -0.59 -5.24
C GLN A 76 -37.82 -1.06 -4.18
N LEU A 77 -37.80 -0.39 -3.01
CA LEU A 77 -36.92 -0.76 -1.92
C LEU A 77 -37.24 -2.16 -1.37
N LYS A 78 -38.52 -2.50 -1.19
CA LYS A 78 -38.96 -3.82 -0.75
C LYS A 78 -38.57 -4.92 -1.75
N LYS A 79 -38.74 -4.65 -3.06
CA LYS A 79 -38.31 -5.56 -4.12
C LYS A 79 -36.79 -5.77 -4.08
N ALA A 80 -36.02 -4.69 -3.94
CA ALA A 80 -34.57 -4.75 -3.83
C ALA A 80 -34.13 -5.52 -2.58
N GLN A 81 -34.82 -5.33 -1.45
CA GLN A 81 -34.56 -6.08 -0.21
C GLN A 81 -34.70 -7.58 -0.42
N THR A 82 -35.81 -8.03 -1.03
CA THR A 82 -36.01 -9.47 -1.33
C THR A 82 -34.91 -10.03 -2.24
N GLN A 83 -34.46 -9.27 -3.24
CA GLN A 83 -33.35 -9.68 -4.10
C GLN A 83 -32.03 -9.79 -3.32
N VAL A 84 -31.73 -8.79 -2.49
CA VAL A 84 -30.54 -8.78 -1.63
C VAL A 84 -30.58 -9.96 -0.66
N ASP A 85 -31.69 -10.20 0.03
CA ASP A 85 -31.82 -11.29 1.01
C ASP A 85 -31.58 -12.66 0.36
N LYS A 86 -32.10 -12.85 -0.87
CA LYS A 86 -31.83 -14.06 -1.65
C LYS A 86 -30.33 -14.24 -1.93
N MET A 87 -29.67 -13.19 -2.42
CA MET A 87 -28.24 -13.25 -2.72
C MET A 87 -27.38 -13.41 -1.46
N VAL A 88 -27.74 -12.76 -0.36
CA VAL A 88 -27.10 -12.94 0.95
C VAL A 88 -27.20 -14.41 1.35
N SER A 89 -28.40 -15.01 1.27
CA SER A 89 -28.58 -16.44 1.59
C SER A 89 -27.73 -17.36 0.72
N GLU A 90 -27.56 -17.05 -0.57
CA GLU A 90 -26.70 -17.80 -1.49
C GLU A 90 -25.20 -17.65 -1.14
N LEU A 91 -24.76 -16.44 -0.82
CA LEU A 91 -23.39 -16.17 -0.40
C LEU A 91 -23.04 -16.79 0.94
N GLU A 92 -23.97 -16.79 1.90
CA GLU A 92 -23.73 -17.42 3.20
C GLU A 92 -23.56 -18.94 3.08
N LYS A 93 -24.27 -19.60 2.15
CA LYS A 93 -24.10 -21.03 1.87
C LYS A 93 -22.74 -21.38 1.27
N THR A 94 -22.12 -20.43 0.59
CA THR A 94 -20.80 -20.61 -0.06
C THR A 94 -19.65 -20.03 0.78
N CYS A 95 -19.94 -19.58 2.00
CA CYS A 95 -18.93 -19.06 2.92
C CYS A 95 -17.96 -20.17 3.32
N ASP A 96 -16.71 -20.03 2.88
CA ASP A 96 -15.60 -20.90 3.24
C ASP A 96 -14.78 -20.28 4.37
N LEU A 97 -14.70 -20.99 5.49
CA LEU A 97 -13.89 -20.63 6.66
C LEU A 97 -12.79 -21.66 6.95
N SER A 98 -12.58 -22.62 6.04
CA SER A 98 -11.60 -23.70 6.21
C SER A 98 -10.16 -23.23 5.99
N ARG A 99 -9.98 -22.14 5.24
CA ARG A 99 -8.68 -21.61 4.86
C ARG A 99 -8.05 -20.77 5.96
N VAL A 100 -6.73 -20.75 5.97
CA VAL A 100 -5.92 -19.90 6.85
C VAL A 100 -5.08 -18.97 6.01
N ILE A 101 -5.61 -17.79 5.74
CA ILE A 101 -4.95 -16.77 4.92
C ILE A 101 -4.16 -15.83 5.83
N VAL A 102 -2.89 -15.64 5.48
CA VAL A 102 -1.98 -14.72 6.16
C VAL A 102 -1.65 -13.57 5.21
N HIS A 103 -1.85 -12.35 5.66
CA HIS A 103 -1.31 -11.15 5.01
C HIS A 103 -0.11 -10.65 5.81
N VAL A 104 1.03 -10.47 5.15
CA VAL A 104 2.25 -9.91 5.76
C VAL A 104 2.54 -8.55 5.14
N ASP A 105 2.95 -7.59 5.97
CA ASP A 105 3.23 -6.21 5.56
C ASP A 105 4.43 -5.68 6.37
N MET A 106 5.54 -5.35 5.71
CA MET A 106 6.76 -4.85 6.35
C MET A 106 6.54 -3.47 6.99
N ASP A 107 7.10 -3.26 8.17
CA ASP A 107 6.85 -2.03 8.93
C ASP A 107 7.68 -0.85 8.41
N ALA A 108 7.00 0.14 7.83
CA ALA A 108 7.62 1.33 7.27
C ALA A 108 8.78 1.01 6.29
N PHE A 109 8.61 -0.03 5.46
CA PHE A 109 9.64 -0.73 4.72
C PHE A 109 10.84 0.09 4.25
N TYR A 110 10.67 1.04 3.32
CA TYR A 110 11.80 1.79 2.79
C TYR A 110 12.53 2.60 3.87
N ALA A 111 11.80 3.22 4.81
CA ALA A 111 12.42 3.94 5.91
C ALA A 111 13.16 2.98 6.86
N ALA A 112 12.62 1.78 7.09
CA ALA A 112 13.27 0.77 7.92
C ALA A 112 14.58 0.26 7.30
N VAL A 113 14.62 0.07 5.97
CA VAL A 113 15.85 -0.26 5.23
C VAL A 113 16.91 0.84 5.42
N GLU A 114 16.54 2.11 5.23
CA GLU A 114 17.48 3.22 5.40
C GLU A 114 17.95 3.38 6.86
N MET A 115 17.07 3.16 7.85
CA MET A 115 17.44 3.18 9.29
C MET A 115 18.34 2.01 9.70
N ARG A 116 18.24 0.87 9.02
CA ARG A 116 19.14 -0.28 9.23
C ARG A 116 20.55 0.06 8.73
N ASP A 117 20.64 0.60 7.51
CA ASP A 117 21.91 0.90 6.85
C ASP A 117 22.59 2.16 7.41
N CYS A 118 21.82 3.10 7.96
CA CYS A 118 22.31 4.31 8.62
C CYS A 118 21.70 4.44 10.03
N PRO A 119 22.37 3.88 11.07
CA PRO A 119 21.83 3.84 12.43
C PRO A 119 21.50 5.21 13.05
N GLU A 120 22.15 6.29 12.59
CA GLU A 120 21.86 7.67 13.02
C GLU A 120 20.41 8.11 12.74
N LEU A 121 19.73 7.46 11.79
CA LEU A 121 18.35 7.78 11.42
C LEU A 121 17.30 7.15 12.36
N LYS A 122 17.67 6.15 13.17
CA LYS A 122 16.71 5.41 14.02
C LYS A 122 15.98 6.31 15.00
N GLU A 123 16.70 7.22 15.63
CA GLU A 123 16.18 8.12 16.67
C GLU A 123 15.67 9.46 16.11
N ARG A 124 15.66 9.63 14.78
CA ARG A 124 15.27 10.89 14.14
C ARG A 124 13.98 10.74 13.32
N PRO A 125 13.12 11.77 13.25
CA PRO A 125 12.03 11.75 12.29
C PRO A 125 12.60 11.74 10.87
N MET A 126 12.28 10.72 10.08
CA MET A 126 12.78 10.60 8.71
C MET A 126 11.72 10.11 7.73
N ALA A 127 11.88 10.48 6.46
CA ALA A 127 11.05 10.01 5.36
C ALA A 127 11.88 9.66 4.12
N VAL A 128 11.42 8.69 3.33
CA VAL A 128 12.03 8.33 2.04
C VAL A 128 11.26 9.04 0.93
N GLY A 129 11.98 9.71 0.04
CA GLY A 129 11.43 10.40 -1.12
C GLY A 129 12.21 11.65 -1.48
N SER A 130 11.51 12.75 -1.73
CA SER A 130 12.10 14.04 -2.08
C SER A 130 11.25 15.19 -1.55
N MET A 131 11.72 16.43 -1.76
CA MET A 131 10.91 17.62 -1.50
C MET A 131 9.59 17.63 -2.27
N SER A 132 9.52 16.98 -3.42
CA SER A 132 8.32 16.90 -4.24
C SER A 132 7.29 15.89 -3.73
N MET A 133 7.74 14.73 -3.23
CA MET A 133 6.87 13.66 -2.79
C MET A 133 7.60 12.66 -1.88
N LEU A 134 6.93 12.25 -0.80
CA LEU A 134 7.39 11.20 0.11
C LEU A 134 6.74 9.85 -0.23
N SER A 135 7.55 8.80 -0.34
CA SER A 135 7.12 7.42 -0.53
C SER A 135 6.66 6.79 0.78
N THR A 136 7.39 7.01 1.87
CA THR A 136 7.02 6.56 3.22
C THR A 136 7.74 7.39 4.29
N SER A 137 7.37 7.19 5.55
CA SER A 137 8.01 7.80 6.72
C SER A 137 8.09 6.81 7.87
N ASN A 138 9.13 6.98 8.72
CA ASN A 138 9.26 6.19 9.94
C ASN A 138 8.22 6.60 10.99
N TYR A 139 8.04 5.78 12.02
CA TYR A 139 7.03 6.01 13.05
C TYR A 139 7.31 7.29 13.87
N HIS A 140 8.57 7.71 14.02
CA HIS A 140 8.90 9.00 14.66
C HIS A 140 8.33 10.19 13.87
N ALA A 141 8.47 10.20 12.54
CA ALA A 141 7.92 11.26 11.69
C ALA A 141 6.38 11.23 11.63
N ARG A 142 5.76 10.04 11.71
CA ARG A 142 4.29 9.89 11.70
C ARG A 142 3.60 10.60 12.86
N LYS A 143 4.26 10.71 14.02
CA LYS A 143 3.79 11.50 15.19
C LYS A 143 3.60 13.00 14.90
N TYR A 144 4.18 13.52 13.82
CA TYR A 144 3.99 14.90 13.37
C TYR A 144 2.95 15.03 12.24
N GLY A 145 2.31 13.94 11.83
CA GLY A 145 1.42 13.91 10.67
C GLY A 145 2.11 13.65 9.33
N VAL A 146 3.44 13.47 9.31
CA VAL A 146 4.22 13.16 8.09
C VAL A 146 3.90 11.74 7.63
N ARG A 147 3.52 11.59 6.36
CA ARG A 147 3.09 10.30 5.79
C ARG A 147 3.44 10.16 4.31
N ALA A 148 3.34 8.93 3.81
CA ALA A 148 3.38 8.64 2.38
C ALA A 148 2.37 9.48 1.57
N ALA A 149 2.73 9.79 0.32
CA ALA A 149 1.97 10.63 -0.60
C ALA A 149 1.79 12.10 -0.14
N MET A 150 2.62 12.57 0.81
CA MET A 150 2.73 13.97 1.19
C MET A 150 3.93 14.61 0.48
N PRO A 151 3.84 15.86 -0.02
CA PRO A 151 5.01 16.59 -0.50
C PRO A 151 6.02 16.84 0.63
N GLY A 152 7.31 16.64 0.35
CA GLY A 152 8.37 16.81 1.35
C GLY A 152 8.46 18.24 1.92
N PHE A 153 8.18 19.26 1.11
CA PHE A 153 8.13 20.65 1.61
C PHE A 153 7.00 20.90 2.63
N ILE A 154 5.86 20.22 2.51
CA ILE A 154 4.77 20.28 3.49
C ILE A 154 5.19 19.52 4.75
N ALA A 155 5.78 18.33 4.58
CA ALA A 155 6.27 17.53 5.70
C ALA A 155 7.31 18.28 6.53
N LYS A 156 8.21 19.05 5.90
CA LYS A 156 9.18 19.93 6.57
C LYS A 156 8.53 21.07 7.35
N LYS A 157 7.33 21.53 6.97
CA LYS A 157 6.56 22.51 7.78
C LYS A 157 5.92 21.87 9.00
N LEU A 158 5.53 20.59 8.91
CA LEU A 158 5.00 19.82 10.03
C LEU A 158 6.11 19.39 11.01
N CYS A 159 7.28 19.06 10.48
CA CYS A 159 8.45 18.61 11.24
C CYS A 159 9.72 19.23 10.62
N PRO A 160 10.20 20.38 11.14
CA PRO A 160 11.39 21.06 10.63
C PRO A 160 12.65 20.17 10.60
N ASP A 161 12.81 19.34 11.63
CA ASP A 161 13.95 18.43 11.83
C ASP A 161 13.87 17.15 10.97
N LEU A 162 12.84 16.99 10.14
CA LEU A 162 12.64 15.81 9.31
C LEU A 162 13.82 15.55 8.37
N VAL A 163 14.43 14.36 8.41
CA VAL A 163 15.43 13.97 7.41
C VAL A 163 14.72 13.34 6.21
N ILE A 164 14.99 13.84 4.99
CA ILE A 164 14.43 13.26 3.76
C ILE A 164 15.56 12.53 3.01
N VAL A 165 15.43 11.21 2.88
CA VAL A 165 16.41 10.34 2.22
C VAL A 165 15.91 9.97 0.82
N PRO A 166 16.73 10.11 -0.25
CA PRO A 166 16.36 9.65 -1.59
C PRO A 166 16.08 8.14 -1.64
N PRO A 167 15.14 7.67 -2.49
CA PRO A 167 14.83 6.24 -2.56
C PRO A 167 15.95 5.43 -3.25
N ASN A 168 16.28 4.26 -2.70
CA ASN A 168 17.16 3.27 -3.33
C ASN A 168 16.41 1.97 -3.68
N PHE A 169 15.78 1.93 -4.87
CA PHE A 169 14.95 0.80 -5.29
C PHE A 169 15.71 -0.51 -5.50
N ASN A 170 17.03 -0.47 -5.75
CA ASN A 170 17.84 -1.69 -5.85
C ASN A 170 17.95 -2.37 -4.48
N LYS A 171 18.24 -1.61 -3.43
CA LYS A 171 18.24 -2.11 -2.05
C LYS A 171 16.87 -2.68 -1.66
N TYR A 172 15.80 -1.96 -1.96
CA TYR A 172 14.44 -2.39 -1.59
C TYR A 172 14.02 -3.67 -2.29
N ARG A 173 14.41 -3.86 -3.57
CA ARG A 173 14.18 -5.12 -4.29
C ARG A 173 14.98 -6.27 -3.69
N ALA A 174 16.27 -6.07 -3.44
CA ALA A 174 17.12 -7.10 -2.84
C ALA A 174 16.58 -7.60 -1.50
N VAL A 175 16.15 -6.68 -0.62
CA VAL A 175 15.51 -7.06 0.65
C VAL A 175 14.17 -7.76 0.43
N SER A 176 13.36 -7.32 -0.54
CA SER A 176 12.11 -7.99 -0.90
C SER A 176 12.36 -9.45 -1.33
N ASP A 177 13.41 -9.70 -2.12
CA ASP A 177 13.78 -11.03 -2.58
C ASP A 177 14.19 -11.93 -1.40
N GLU A 178 14.97 -11.40 -0.43
CA GLU A 178 15.33 -12.13 0.80
C GLU A 178 14.10 -12.55 1.63
N ILE A 179 13.08 -11.68 1.71
CA ILE A 179 11.82 -11.92 2.44
C ILE A 179 10.96 -12.95 1.69
N ARG A 180 10.88 -12.84 0.36
CA ARG A 180 10.10 -13.75 -0.49
C ARG A 180 10.63 -15.18 -0.45
N GLU A 181 11.94 -15.36 -0.28
CA GLU A 181 12.54 -16.68 -0.03
C GLU A 181 12.03 -17.31 1.28
N ILE A 182 11.77 -16.50 2.32
CA ILE A 182 11.16 -16.98 3.56
C ILE A 182 9.70 -17.32 3.32
N PHE A 183 8.97 -16.49 2.57
CA PHE A 183 7.55 -16.74 2.23
C PHE A 183 7.34 -18.07 1.52
N SER A 184 8.22 -18.45 0.58
CA SER A 184 8.10 -19.70 -0.17
C SER A 184 8.15 -20.96 0.69
N ASP A 185 8.71 -20.91 1.90
CA ASP A 185 8.72 -22.06 2.81
C ASP A 185 7.37 -22.30 3.49
N TYR A 186 6.53 -21.26 3.60
CA TYR A 186 5.19 -21.35 4.18
C TYR A 186 4.12 -21.52 3.11
N ASP A 187 4.28 -20.87 1.96
CA ASP A 187 3.42 -21.04 0.80
C ASP A 187 4.23 -20.83 -0.49
N PRO A 188 4.54 -21.88 -1.26
CA PRO A 188 5.27 -21.74 -2.52
C PRO A 188 4.48 -21.00 -3.61
N HIS A 189 3.17 -20.78 -3.41
CA HIS A 189 2.29 -20.05 -4.32
C HIS A 189 1.82 -18.70 -3.75
N PHE A 190 2.58 -18.14 -2.78
CA PHE A 190 2.24 -16.84 -2.21
C PHE A 190 2.06 -15.77 -3.30
N GLN A 191 1.20 -14.80 -3.05
CA GLN A 191 0.97 -13.68 -3.97
C GLN A 191 1.60 -12.41 -3.42
N PRO A 192 2.72 -11.94 -4.00
CA PRO A 192 3.26 -10.62 -3.69
C PRO A 192 2.34 -9.54 -4.29
N MET A 193 1.96 -8.56 -3.48
CA MET A 193 1.19 -7.39 -3.94
C MET A 193 2.11 -6.20 -4.22
N SER A 194 3.19 -6.08 -3.45
CA SER A 194 4.22 -5.04 -3.58
C SER A 194 5.61 -5.61 -3.23
N LEU A 195 6.60 -4.74 -2.99
CA LEU A 195 7.89 -5.17 -2.44
C LEU A 195 7.80 -5.54 -0.95
N ASP A 196 6.82 -5.01 -0.23
CA ASP A 196 6.69 -5.11 1.22
C ASP A 196 5.47 -5.88 1.72
N GLU A 197 4.57 -6.30 0.85
CA GLU A 197 3.37 -7.02 1.27
C GLU A 197 3.02 -8.21 0.36
N ALA A 198 2.48 -9.27 0.97
CA ALA A 198 2.08 -10.50 0.30
C ALA A 198 0.93 -11.21 1.04
N TYR A 199 0.16 -12.01 0.30
CA TYR A 199 -0.75 -13.01 0.85
C TYR A 199 -0.14 -14.40 0.76
N LEU A 200 -0.36 -15.22 1.79
CA LEU A 200 0.07 -16.62 1.89
C LEU A 200 -1.12 -17.47 2.36
N ASP A 201 -1.28 -18.67 1.81
CA ASP A 201 -2.25 -19.68 2.29
C ASP A 201 -1.51 -20.69 3.18
N PHE A 202 -1.65 -20.53 4.49
CA PHE A 202 -0.99 -21.37 5.49
C PHE A 202 -1.67 -22.74 5.67
N THR A 203 -2.81 -23.00 5.02
CA THR A 203 -3.63 -24.19 5.26
C THR A 203 -2.81 -25.48 5.15
N ALA A 204 -2.12 -25.70 4.02
CA ALA A 204 -1.33 -26.90 3.79
C ALA A 204 -0.09 -26.98 4.70
N HIS A 205 0.56 -25.83 4.95
CA HIS A 205 1.72 -25.78 5.84
C HIS A 205 1.34 -26.19 7.27
N LEU A 206 0.21 -25.72 7.78
CA LEU A 206 -0.23 -26.02 9.15
C LEU A 206 -0.62 -27.49 9.35
N GLU A 207 -1.19 -28.13 8.33
CA GLU A 207 -1.48 -29.58 8.35
C GLU A 207 -0.18 -30.39 8.48
N GLN A 208 0.82 -30.08 7.65
CA GLN A 208 2.13 -30.74 7.70
C GLN A 208 2.84 -30.47 9.03
N ARG A 209 2.79 -29.22 9.50
CA ARG A 209 3.48 -28.74 10.69
C ARG A 209 3.04 -29.45 11.97
N GLN A 210 1.82 -30.01 12.04
CA GLN A 210 1.39 -30.79 13.20
C GLN A 210 2.29 -32.00 13.49
N SER A 211 2.89 -32.58 12.43
CA SER A 211 3.77 -33.75 12.53
C SER A 211 5.26 -33.41 12.66
N TRP A 212 5.62 -32.13 12.60
CA TRP A 212 7.03 -31.72 12.56
C TRP A 212 7.75 -31.88 13.90
N PRO A 213 8.95 -32.48 13.91
CA PRO A 213 9.80 -32.49 15.10
C PRO A 213 10.23 -31.07 15.46
N GLU A 214 10.63 -30.86 16.72
CA GLU A 214 11.10 -29.55 17.19
C GLU A 214 12.27 -29.02 16.35
N SER A 215 13.16 -29.90 15.90
CA SER A 215 14.31 -29.54 15.07
C SER A 215 13.92 -28.80 13.78
N SER A 216 12.81 -29.18 13.14
CA SER A 216 12.29 -28.51 11.93
C SER A 216 11.65 -27.14 12.23
N ARG A 217 11.38 -26.84 13.50
CA ARG A 217 10.77 -25.58 13.98
C ARG A 217 11.73 -24.81 14.91
N THR A 218 13.01 -25.15 14.89
CA THR A 218 14.04 -24.52 15.70
C THR A 218 14.90 -23.63 14.83
N HIS A 219 14.99 -22.35 15.17
CA HIS A 219 15.80 -21.38 14.45
C HIS A 219 16.82 -20.74 15.40
N ARG A 220 18.00 -20.41 14.87
CA ARG A 220 19.06 -19.77 15.64
C ARG A 220 18.91 -18.24 15.58
N TYR A 221 19.21 -17.57 16.68
CA TYR A 221 19.44 -16.13 16.67
C TYR A 221 20.70 -15.80 15.88
N ARG A 222 20.66 -14.72 15.12
CA ARG A 222 21.84 -14.20 14.43
C ARG A 222 22.90 -13.77 15.45
N SER A 223 24.14 -14.26 15.31
CA SER A 223 25.25 -13.87 16.18
C SER A 223 25.68 -12.43 15.89
N GLN A 224 25.96 -11.64 16.93
CA GLN A 224 26.46 -10.26 16.78
C GLN A 224 27.80 -10.19 16.02
N ASN A 225 28.57 -11.28 15.98
CA ASN A 225 29.90 -11.35 15.34
C ASN A 225 29.87 -11.50 13.81
N GLU A 226 28.75 -11.87 13.19
CA GLU A 226 28.66 -11.97 11.72
C GLU A 226 28.60 -10.60 11.01
N LYS A 227 28.54 -9.49 11.77
CA LYS A 227 28.66 -8.13 11.23
C LYS A 227 30.03 -7.84 10.64
N GLN A 228 31.10 -8.47 11.14
CA GLN A 228 32.47 -8.19 10.67
C GLN A 228 32.85 -8.98 9.41
N THR A 229 32.39 -10.22 9.26
CA THR A 229 32.90 -11.11 8.20
C THR A 229 32.47 -10.71 6.78
N ARG A 230 31.33 -10.02 6.61
CA ARG A 230 30.91 -9.48 5.30
C ARG A 230 31.51 -8.11 4.95
N LEU A 231 32.02 -7.37 5.94
CA LEU A 231 32.75 -6.12 5.72
C LEU A 231 34.26 -6.35 5.51
N HIS A 232 34.81 -7.45 6.02
CA HIS A 232 36.24 -7.77 5.92
C HIS A 232 36.64 -8.64 4.72
N GLN A 233 35.70 -9.24 3.97
CA GLN A 233 36.09 -9.99 2.74
C GLN A 233 36.54 -9.10 1.57
N GLU A 234 36.40 -7.77 1.67
CA GLU A 234 36.95 -6.81 0.72
C GLU A 234 38.17 -6.02 1.26
N ALA A 235 38.62 -6.27 2.49
CA ALA A 235 39.75 -5.57 3.09
C ALA A 235 40.49 -6.45 4.10
N GLU A 236 41.53 -7.16 3.64
CA GLU A 236 42.94 -6.97 4.07
C GLU A 236 43.82 -8.20 3.80
N VAL A 237 44.84 -7.98 2.98
CA VAL A 237 46.14 -8.65 3.03
C VAL A 237 47.07 -7.68 3.78
N THR A 238 47.57 -8.04 4.96
CA THR A 238 48.98 -7.87 5.42
C THR A 238 49.14 -8.11 6.94
N ASP A 239 49.84 -9.20 7.25
CA ASP A 239 50.94 -9.38 8.22
C ASP A 239 51.07 -8.46 9.47
N LEU A 240 50.91 -9.03 10.68
CA LEU A 240 51.97 -9.25 11.72
C LEU A 240 51.39 -9.46 13.16
N SER A 241 52.14 -10.26 13.92
CA SER A 241 51.92 -10.95 15.20
C SER A 241 51.88 -10.07 16.51
N PRO A 242 51.61 -10.68 17.70
CA PRO A 242 50.83 -10.07 18.79
C PRO A 242 51.64 -9.57 19.99
N VAL A 243 51.02 -8.75 20.86
CA VAL A 243 51.53 -8.49 22.22
C VAL A 243 50.39 -8.59 23.25
N LEU A 244 50.62 -9.49 24.20
CA LEU A 244 49.84 -9.82 25.39
C LEU A 244 49.95 -8.73 26.45
N PHE A 245 48.86 -8.38 27.13
CA PHE A 245 48.88 -7.98 28.55
C PHE A 245 47.56 -8.35 29.24
N GLU A 246 47.68 -9.09 30.33
CA GLU A 246 46.62 -9.48 31.27
C GLU A 246 46.52 -8.50 32.47
N ASP A 247 45.38 -8.64 33.16
CA ASP A 247 45.06 -8.32 34.57
C ASP A 247 44.62 -6.90 34.99
N SER A 248 43.31 -6.74 35.27
CA SER A 248 42.78 -6.62 36.66
C SER A 248 41.26 -6.30 36.72
N PRO A 249 40.56 -6.55 37.86
CA PRO A 249 39.25 -7.24 37.86
C PRO A 249 38.04 -6.51 38.48
N THR A 250 36.91 -7.24 38.53
CA THR A 250 35.70 -7.11 39.42
C THR A 250 34.70 -5.97 39.14
N SER A 251 33.37 -6.14 39.16
CA SER A 251 32.47 -7.20 39.66
C SER A 251 31.01 -6.88 39.27
N SER A 252 30.24 -7.89 38.86
CA SER A 252 28.75 -7.96 38.99
C SER A 252 28.29 -9.40 38.76
N PRO A 253 27.13 -9.82 39.32
CA PRO A 253 26.97 -11.14 39.93
C PRO A 253 26.65 -12.27 38.97
N SER A 254 27.16 -13.44 39.33
CA SER A 254 26.99 -14.76 38.74
C SER A 254 25.58 -15.34 38.94
N LEU A 255 24.99 -15.84 37.85
CA LEU A 255 23.93 -16.88 37.84
C LEU A 255 24.59 -18.27 37.83
N PRO A 256 24.00 -19.29 38.47
CA PRO A 256 24.63 -20.61 38.62
C PRO A 256 24.37 -21.52 37.41
N GLY A 257 25.39 -22.30 37.05
CA GLY A 257 25.24 -23.57 36.32
C GLY A 257 25.69 -23.56 34.86
N SER A 258 27.01 -23.60 34.64
CA SER A 258 27.64 -23.94 33.36
C SER A 258 27.66 -25.46 33.17
N GLY A 259 27.00 -25.94 32.11
CA GLY A 259 27.39 -27.12 31.36
C GLY A 259 27.68 -26.67 29.94
N GLY A 260 28.92 -26.85 29.47
CA GLY A 260 29.44 -26.24 28.26
C GLY A 260 28.64 -26.55 26.99
N SER A 261 28.28 -25.50 26.26
CA SER A 261 28.01 -25.52 24.83
C SER A 261 28.18 -24.11 24.29
N THR A 262 29.20 -23.89 23.45
CA THR A 262 29.32 -22.73 22.57
C THR A 262 28.30 -22.83 21.44
N GLY A 263 27.01 -22.94 21.78
CA GLY A 263 25.88 -22.98 20.86
C GLY A 263 25.12 -21.66 20.97
N GLY A 264 25.06 -20.88 19.90
CA GLY A 264 24.25 -19.65 19.87
C GLY A 264 22.80 -19.92 20.27
N ALA A 265 22.14 -18.95 20.91
CA ALA A 265 20.76 -19.12 21.38
C ALA A 265 19.84 -19.61 20.25
N PHE A 266 18.99 -20.59 20.55
CA PHE A 266 17.99 -21.15 19.65
C PHE A 266 16.59 -20.86 20.19
N GLU A 267 15.62 -20.79 19.29
CA GLU A 267 14.21 -20.67 19.62
C GLU A 267 13.39 -21.70 18.87
N VAL A 268 12.48 -22.37 19.60
CA VAL A 268 11.54 -23.35 19.06
C VAL A 268 10.16 -22.69 18.95
N PHE A 269 9.51 -22.83 17.79
CA PHE A 269 8.19 -22.25 17.52
C PHE A 269 7.14 -23.35 17.50
N GLY A 270 6.00 -23.17 18.17
CA GLY A 270 4.92 -24.17 18.24
C GLY A 270 4.25 -24.54 16.90
N THR A 271 3.23 -25.39 16.96
CA THR A 271 2.49 -25.89 15.78
C THR A 271 1.20 -25.10 15.48
N SER A 272 0.83 -24.13 16.32
CA SER A 272 -0.32 -23.25 16.07
C SER A 272 -0.05 -22.30 14.91
N VAL A 273 -1.12 -21.72 14.36
CA VAL A 273 -1.00 -20.70 13.31
C VAL A 273 -0.28 -19.45 13.82
N GLU A 274 -0.55 -19.03 15.05
CA GLU A 274 0.13 -17.88 15.66
C GLU A 274 1.64 -18.10 15.74
N GLU A 275 2.06 -19.32 16.11
CA GLU A 275 3.47 -19.68 16.20
C GLU A 275 4.13 -19.79 14.84
N ALA A 276 3.46 -20.36 13.83
CA ALA A 276 3.99 -20.40 12.47
C ALA A 276 4.20 -18.99 11.89
N VAL A 277 3.25 -18.07 12.13
CA VAL A 277 3.37 -16.66 11.69
C VAL A 277 4.43 -15.91 12.50
N ARG A 278 4.55 -16.19 13.80
CA ARG A 278 5.60 -15.64 14.65
C ARG A 278 6.98 -16.12 14.19
N GLU A 279 7.11 -17.38 13.80
CA GLU A 279 8.31 -17.95 13.19
C GLU A 279 8.68 -17.23 11.90
N MET A 280 7.73 -17.08 10.98
CA MET A 280 7.96 -16.35 9.73
C MET A 280 8.47 -14.92 9.99
N ARG A 281 7.83 -14.19 10.91
CA ARG A 281 8.24 -12.83 11.29
C ARG A 281 9.61 -12.81 11.95
N PHE A 282 9.90 -13.77 12.83
CA PHE A 282 11.22 -13.93 13.43
C PHE A 282 12.30 -14.16 12.38
N ARG A 283 12.08 -15.08 11.44
CA ARG A 283 13.02 -15.38 10.35
C ARG A 283 13.28 -14.14 9.48
N ILE A 284 12.25 -13.35 9.19
CA ILE A 284 12.40 -12.06 8.48
C ILE A 284 13.30 -11.12 9.27
N GLU A 285 13.07 -10.96 10.57
CA GLU A 285 13.88 -10.09 11.43
C GLU A 285 15.32 -10.57 11.52
N GLN A 286 15.57 -11.86 11.70
CA GLN A 286 16.93 -12.41 11.76
C GLN A 286 17.68 -12.21 10.43
N LYS A 287 17.03 -12.46 9.29
CA LYS A 287 17.65 -12.35 7.96
C LYS A 287 17.88 -10.89 7.57
N THR A 288 16.88 -10.03 7.76
CA THR A 288 16.87 -8.68 7.17
C THR A 288 17.17 -7.56 8.16
N THR A 289 17.09 -7.82 9.48
CA THR A 289 17.08 -6.81 10.56
C THR A 289 15.90 -5.83 10.48
N LEU A 290 14.81 -6.25 9.82
CA LEU A 290 13.58 -5.47 9.67
C LEU A 290 12.39 -6.24 10.26
N THR A 291 11.41 -5.50 10.77
CA THR A 291 10.19 -6.10 11.33
C THR A 291 9.06 -6.13 10.31
N ALA A 292 8.16 -7.09 10.50
CA ALA A 292 6.92 -7.19 9.75
C ALA A 292 5.73 -7.36 10.70
N SER A 293 4.58 -6.90 10.24
CA SER A 293 3.29 -7.18 10.86
C SER A 293 2.48 -8.15 10.01
N ALA A 294 1.62 -8.93 10.66
CA ALA A 294 0.86 -9.98 9.98
C ALA A 294 -0.60 -10.07 10.47
N GLY A 295 -1.50 -10.37 9.55
CA GLY A 295 -2.91 -10.63 9.83
C GLY A 295 -3.29 -12.04 9.43
N ILE A 296 -3.99 -12.75 10.31
CA ILE A 296 -4.39 -14.15 10.13
C ILE A 296 -5.91 -14.19 10.10
N ALA A 297 -6.51 -14.68 9.02
CA ALA A 297 -7.96 -14.68 8.85
C ALA A 297 -8.42 -15.75 7.84
N PRO A 298 -9.73 -16.05 7.74
CA PRO A 298 -10.21 -17.05 6.78
C PRO A 298 -10.18 -16.62 5.31
N ASN A 299 -9.96 -15.33 5.01
CA ASN A 299 -9.91 -14.81 3.65
C ASN A 299 -8.97 -13.59 3.52
N THR A 300 -8.61 -13.24 2.29
CA THR A 300 -7.65 -12.16 1.98
C THR A 300 -8.11 -10.79 2.49
N MET A 301 -9.40 -10.47 2.37
CA MET A 301 -9.94 -9.17 2.80
C MET A 301 -9.75 -8.97 4.31
N LEU A 302 -10.14 -9.95 5.11
CA LEU A 302 -9.99 -9.89 6.56
C LEU A 302 -8.52 -9.96 6.98
N ALA A 303 -7.71 -10.79 6.32
CA ALA A 303 -6.28 -10.91 6.63
C ALA A 303 -5.56 -9.57 6.46
N LYS A 304 -5.86 -8.82 5.39
CA LYS A 304 -5.31 -7.48 5.18
C LYS A 304 -5.65 -6.53 6.32
N VAL A 305 -6.93 -6.46 6.72
CA VAL A 305 -7.38 -5.60 7.81
C VAL A 305 -6.70 -6.00 9.13
N CYS A 306 -6.57 -7.31 9.40
CA CYS A 306 -5.92 -7.82 10.59
C CYS A 306 -4.45 -7.41 10.69
N SER A 307 -3.73 -7.41 9.54
CA SER A 307 -2.30 -7.07 9.51
C SER A 307 -1.99 -5.63 9.93
N ASP A 308 -2.96 -4.73 9.77
CA ASP A 308 -2.82 -3.32 10.17
C ASP A 308 -3.16 -3.07 11.64
N LYS A 309 -3.83 -4.02 12.32
CA LYS A 309 -4.40 -3.78 13.66
C LYS A 309 -3.35 -3.62 14.76
N ASN A 310 -2.30 -4.45 14.71
CA ASN A 310 -1.23 -4.50 15.71
C ASN A 310 0.12 -4.00 15.14
N LYS A 311 0.09 -3.10 14.14
CA LYS A 311 1.31 -2.47 13.62
C LYS A 311 1.88 -1.45 14.62
N PRO A 312 3.21 -1.29 14.71
CA PRO A 312 4.27 -2.10 14.08
C PRO A 312 4.64 -3.38 14.85
N ASN A 313 5.33 -4.30 14.17
CA ASN A 313 5.93 -5.51 14.73
C ASN A 313 4.98 -6.36 15.58
N GLY A 314 3.72 -6.43 15.18
CA GLY A 314 2.70 -7.25 15.82
C GLY A 314 1.90 -8.06 14.81
N GLN A 315 1.16 -9.04 15.31
CA GLN A 315 0.23 -9.84 14.53
C GLN A 315 -1.15 -9.88 15.18
N PHE A 316 -2.19 -10.14 14.38
CA PHE A 316 -3.55 -10.32 14.87
C PHE A 316 -4.23 -11.49 14.17
N ARG A 317 -4.88 -12.36 14.95
CA ARG A 317 -5.69 -13.47 14.44
C ARG A 317 -7.16 -13.18 14.63
N LEU A 318 -7.89 -13.27 13.53
CA LEU A 318 -9.34 -13.42 13.53
C LEU A 318 -9.67 -14.92 13.47
N LEU A 319 -10.44 -15.41 14.45
CA LEU A 319 -10.85 -16.81 14.48
C LEU A 319 -11.73 -17.14 13.28
N SER A 320 -11.53 -18.31 12.69
CA SER A 320 -12.29 -18.81 11.53
C SER A 320 -13.68 -19.34 11.91
N THR A 321 -14.39 -18.65 12.80
CA THR A 321 -15.79 -18.95 13.14
C THR A 321 -16.69 -17.83 12.63
N ARG A 322 -17.91 -18.19 12.23
CA ARG A 322 -18.85 -17.21 11.67
C ARG A 322 -19.18 -16.07 12.65
N GLY A 323 -19.34 -16.41 13.93
CA GLY A 323 -19.56 -15.44 15.02
C GLY A 323 -18.41 -14.44 15.13
N ALA A 324 -17.17 -14.93 15.24
CA ALA A 324 -16.00 -14.05 15.35
C ALA A 324 -15.84 -13.12 14.13
N VAL A 325 -16.08 -13.63 12.92
CA VAL A 325 -16.05 -12.80 11.69
C VAL A 325 -17.09 -11.69 11.75
N MET A 326 -18.31 -12.00 12.19
CA MET A 326 -19.39 -11.03 12.27
C MET A 326 -19.17 -9.99 13.36
N ASP A 327 -18.72 -10.41 14.54
CA ASP A 327 -18.37 -9.53 15.64
C ASP A 327 -17.25 -8.56 15.24
N PHE A 328 -16.27 -9.05 14.46
CA PHE A 328 -15.18 -8.23 13.96
C PHE A 328 -15.64 -7.20 12.90
N ILE A 329 -16.57 -7.58 12.02
CA ILE A 329 -17.01 -6.74 10.90
C ILE A 329 -17.97 -5.63 11.33
N GLN A 330 -18.89 -5.88 12.28
CA GLN A 330 -19.98 -4.94 12.60
C GLN A 330 -19.50 -3.49 12.84
N ASP A 331 -18.46 -3.32 13.66
CA ASP A 331 -17.94 -2.00 14.05
C ASP A 331 -16.79 -1.50 13.17
N LEU A 332 -16.36 -2.30 12.18
CA LEU A 332 -15.23 -1.95 11.33
C LEU A 332 -15.58 -0.74 10.45
N PRO A 333 -14.80 0.37 10.51
CA PRO A 333 -15.04 1.51 9.63
C PRO A 333 -14.85 1.12 8.18
N VAL A 334 -15.77 1.52 7.30
CA VAL A 334 -15.71 1.18 5.86
C VAL A 334 -14.40 1.63 5.22
N ARG A 335 -13.79 2.72 5.72
CA ARG A 335 -12.52 3.27 5.24
C ARG A 335 -11.32 2.35 5.46
N LYS A 336 -11.40 1.40 6.41
CA LYS A 336 -10.35 0.40 6.68
C LYS A 336 -10.37 -0.76 5.69
N ILE A 337 -11.43 -0.90 4.90
CA ILE A 337 -11.54 -1.94 3.88
C ILE A 337 -10.74 -1.58 2.63
N CYS A 338 -9.88 -2.49 2.19
CA CYS A 338 -9.10 -2.33 0.97
C CYS A 338 -10.03 -2.27 -0.25
N GLY A 339 -10.07 -1.11 -0.92
CA GLY A 339 -10.96 -0.82 -2.06
C GLY A 339 -11.95 0.33 -1.78
N ILE A 340 -12.17 0.68 -0.50
CA ILE A 340 -12.96 1.86 -0.12
C ILE A 340 -12.03 3.06 0.11
N GLY A 341 -11.83 3.84 -0.96
CA GLY A 341 -11.08 5.10 -0.93
C GLY A 341 -11.92 6.30 -0.48
N LYS A 342 -11.27 7.48 -0.39
CA LYS A 342 -11.88 8.75 0.09
C LYS A 342 -13.19 9.14 -0.61
N VAL A 343 -13.33 8.82 -1.90
CA VAL A 343 -14.54 9.15 -2.68
C VAL A 343 -15.70 8.24 -2.28
N ASN A 344 -15.50 6.92 -2.29
CA ASN A 344 -16.53 5.97 -1.86
C ASN A 344 -16.90 6.19 -0.38
N GLU A 345 -15.91 6.41 0.49
CA GLU A 345 -16.15 6.78 1.90
C GLU A 345 -17.06 8.01 2.01
N LYS A 346 -16.78 9.08 1.24
CA LYS A 346 -17.60 10.29 1.26
C LYS A 346 -19.02 10.07 0.73
N MET A 347 -19.18 9.29 -0.34
CA MET A 347 -20.48 8.95 -0.90
C MET A 347 -21.31 8.10 0.08
N LEU A 348 -20.71 7.06 0.67
CA LEU A 348 -21.34 6.23 1.70
C LEU A 348 -21.71 7.06 2.94
N LYS A 349 -20.82 7.95 3.38
CA LYS A 349 -21.10 8.85 4.51
C LYS A 349 -22.28 9.78 4.24
N ALA A 350 -22.48 10.24 3.00
CA ALA A 350 -23.67 11.03 2.64
C ALA A 350 -24.99 10.23 2.77
N LEU A 351 -24.92 8.90 2.73
CA LEU A 351 -26.04 7.99 3.01
C LEU A 351 -26.14 7.62 4.51
N GLY A 352 -25.27 8.14 5.38
CA GLY A 352 -25.19 7.77 6.79
C GLY A 352 -24.37 6.51 7.08
N ILE A 353 -23.63 6.00 6.10
CA ILE A 353 -22.87 4.75 6.21
C ILE A 353 -21.43 5.05 6.60
N THR A 354 -21.00 4.55 7.77
CA THR A 354 -19.63 4.74 8.30
C THR A 354 -18.98 3.42 8.71
N THR A 355 -19.76 2.42 9.10
CA THR A 355 -19.30 1.08 9.48
C THR A 355 -19.87 0.02 8.55
N CYS A 356 -19.32 -1.19 8.57
CA CYS A 356 -19.84 -2.30 7.78
C CYS A 356 -21.24 -2.75 8.24
N SER A 357 -21.62 -2.57 9.51
CA SER A 357 -23.00 -2.78 9.96
C SER A 357 -23.98 -1.83 9.25
N HIS A 358 -23.66 -0.54 9.12
CA HIS A 358 -24.49 0.39 8.34
C HIS A 358 -24.56 -0.01 6.86
N LEU A 359 -23.47 -0.56 6.32
CA LEU A 359 -23.41 -1.05 4.94
C LEU A 359 -24.42 -2.19 4.75
N GLN A 360 -24.44 -3.16 5.67
CA GLN A 360 -25.39 -4.28 5.67
C GLN A 360 -26.85 -3.78 5.73
N GLN A 361 -27.14 -2.88 6.67
CA GLN A 361 -28.49 -2.34 6.88
C GLN A 361 -29.05 -1.59 5.67
N GLN A 362 -28.19 -0.97 4.86
CA GLN A 362 -28.60 -0.17 3.71
C GLN A 362 -28.39 -0.89 2.37
N MET A 363 -28.12 -2.20 2.36
CA MET A 363 -27.75 -2.91 1.14
C MET A 363 -28.80 -2.84 0.02
N ALA A 364 -30.09 -2.90 0.36
CA ALA A 364 -31.17 -2.72 -0.62
C ALA A 364 -31.20 -1.32 -1.26
N LEU A 365 -30.82 -0.29 -0.50
CA LEU A 365 -30.67 1.05 -1.06
C LEU A 365 -29.42 1.14 -1.94
N LEU A 366 -28.32 0.50 -1.52
CA LEU A 366 -27.06 0.49 -2.28
C LEU A 366 -27.22 -0.21 -3.63
N SER A 367 -28.00 -1.29 -3.72
CA SER A 367 -28.26 -2.00 -4.97
C SER A 367 -29.04 -1.17 -6.00
N LEU A 368 -29.80 -0.16 -5.54
CA LEU A 368 -30.53 0.78 -6.39
C LEU A 368 -29.70 2.01 -6.81
N LEU A 369 -28.67 2.37 -6.04
CA LEU A 369 -27.87 3.59 -6.25
C LEU A 369 -26.51 3.35 -6.90
N PHE A 370 -25.95 2.16 -6.75
CA PHE A 370 -24.63 1.81 -7.23
C PHE A 370 -24.70 0.78 -8.36
N SER A 371 -23.67 0.76 -9.21
CA SER A 371 -23.49 -0.28 -10.22
C SER A 371 -23.47 -1.67 -9.58
N GLU A 372 -23.87 -2.68 -10.34
CA GLU A 372 -23.87 -4.08 -9.92
C GLU A 372 -22.56 -4.51 -9.24
N THR A 373 -21.41 -4.26 -9.87
CA THR A 373 -20.09 -4.60 -9.32
C THR A 373 -19.82 -3.97 -7.96
N SER A 374 -20.26 -2.72 -7.76
CA SER A 374 -19.97 -1.96 -6.53
C SER A 374 -20.78 -2.46 -5.35
N TRP A 375 -22.09 -2.67 -5.53
CA TRP A 375 -22.93 -3.11 -4.42
C TRP A 375 -22.73 -4.60 -4.09
N HIS A 376 -22.40 -5.45 -5.06
CA HIS A 376 -21.96 -6.83 -4.78
C HIS A 376 -20.70 -6.86 -3.92
N TYR A 377 -19.73 -5.99 -4.24
CA TYR A 377 -18.52 -5.83 -3.44
C TYR A 377 -18.85 -5.32 -2.02
N PHE A 378 -19.74 -4.34 -1.87
CA PHE A 378 -20.22 -3.90 -0.57
C PHE A 378 -20.93 -5.01 0.22
N MET A 379 -21.72 -5.84 -0.45
CA MET A 379 -22.41 -6.98 0.16
C MET A 379 -21.41 -7.99 0.71
N GLN A 380 -20.40 -8.37 -0.09
CA GLN A 380 -19.32 -9.26 0.37
C GLN A 380 -18.62 -8.70 1.61
N ILE A 381 -18.27 -7.42 1.61
CA ILE A 381 -17.67 -6.74 2.77
C ILE A 381 -18.57 -6.83 4.00
N SER A 382 -19.86 -6.50 3.84
CA SER A 382 -20.81 -6.48 4.96
C SER A 382 -21.00 -7.87 5.59
N LEU A 383 -20.73 -8.93 4.81
CA LEU A 383 -20.78 -10.31 5.26
C LEU A 383 -19.41 -10.86 5.69
N GLY A 384 -18.34 -10.06 5.69
CA GLY A 384 -16.99 -10.53 6.02
C GLY A 384 -16.39 -11.49 4.99
N LEU A 385 -16.90 -11.48 3.75
CA LEU A 385 -16.45 -12.36 2.68
C LEU A 385 -15.31 -11.73 1.87
N GLY A 386 -14.43 -12.59 1.37
CA GLY A 386 -13.29 -12.24 0.52
C GLY A 386 -12.77 -13.49 -0.18
N SER A 387 -11.69 -13.36 -0.95
CA SER A 387 -11.10 -14.54 -1.59
C SER A 387 -10.50 -15.47 -0.55
N THR A 388 -10.86 -16.75 -0.58
CA THR A 388 -10.20 -17.81 0.19
C THR A 388 -9.12 -18.52 -0.62
N HIS A 389 -8.93 -18.12 -1.88
CA HIS A 389 -7.91 -18.63 -2.77
C HIS A 389 -6.97 -17.52 -3.23
N ILE A 390 -5.68 -17.81 -3.26
CA ILE A 390 -4.63 -16.95 -3.78
C ILE A 390 -4.35 -17.36 -5.23
N PRO A 391 -4.60 -16.48 -6.23
CA PRO A 391 -4.31 -16.75 -7.63
C PRO A 391 -2.83 -17.06 -7.85
N ARG A 392 -2.54 -18.13 -8.60
CA ARG A 392 -1.18 -18.63 -8.78
C ARG A 392 -0.32 -17.78 -9.72
N HIS A 393 -0.92 -17.14 -10.73
CA HIS A 393 -0.23 -16.23 -11.65
C HIS A 393 -1.25 -15.29 -12.31
N GLU A 394 -1.00 -13.98 -12.29
CA GLU A 394 -1.68 -13.03 -13.17
C GLU A 394 -0.66 -12.52 -14.19
N GLU A 395 -1.01 -12.62 -15.48
CA GLU A 395 -0.22 -11.99 -16.53
C GLU A 395 -0.37 -10.46 -16.48
N ARG A 396 0.74 -9.76 -16.68
CA ARG A 396 0.76 -8.30 -16.74
C ARG A 396 -0.10 -7.82 -17.90
N LYS A 397 -1.10 -6.98 -17.61
CA LYS A 397 -2.01 -6.41 -18.63
C LYS A 397 -1.47 -5.17 -19.34
N SER A 398 -0.56 -4.44 -18.69
CA SER A 398 0.05 -3.23 -19.27
C SER A 398 1.38 -2.88 -18.61
N MET A 399 2.20 -2.13 -19.34
CA MET A 399 3.45 -1.55 -18.87
C MET A 399 3.52 -0.07 -19.28
N SER A 400 4.02 0.81 -18.42
CA SER A 400 4.09 2.24 -18.71
C SER A 400 5.23 2.95 -18.00
N THR A 401 5.75 4.00 -18.63
CA THR A 401 6.71 4.95 -18.05
C THR A 401 6.08 6.33 -18.01
N GLU A 402 6.23 7.05 -16.91
CA GLU A 402 5.80 8.45 -16.81
C GLU A 402 6.77 9.29 -15.99
N ARG A 403 6.92 10.56 -16.35
CA ARG A 403 7.82 11.50 -15.69
C ARG A 403 7.12 12.82 -15.43
N THR A 404 7.22 13.33 -14.20
CA THR A 404 6.86 14.71 -13.86
C THR A 404 8.09 15.59 -14.01
N PHE A 405 7.93 16.77 -14.59
CA PHE A 405 9.00 17.73 -14.88
C PHE A 405 8.52 19.16 -14.59
N LYS A 406 9.44 20.14 -14.71
CA LYS A 406 9.07 21.57 -14.74
C LYS A 406 8.18 21.83 -15.97
N GLU A 407 7.59 23.02 -16.07
CA GLU A 407 6.72 23.31 -17.21
C GLU A 407 7.42 23.14 -18.56
N LEU A 408 6.78 22.41 -19.49
CA LEU A 408 7.26 22.18 -20.86
C LEU A 408 6.18 22.59 -21.86
N SER A 409 6.49 23.56 -22.72
CA SER A 409 5.53 24.15 -23.67
C SER A 409 5.96 24.10 -25.12
N LYS A 410 7.25 23.89 -25.41
CA LYS A 410 7.76 23.85 -26.79
C LYS A 410 7.52 22.47 -27.41
N PRO A 411 6.91 22.39 -28.62
CA PRO A 411 6.66 21.11 -29.29
C PRO A 411 7.90 20.24 -29.46
N GLU A 412 9.04 20.82 -29.84
CA GLU A 412 10.31 20.10 -30.04
C GLU A 412 10.76 19.36 -28.77
N GLU A 413 10.72 20.06 -27.63
CA GLU A 413 11.09 19.47 -26.33
C GLU A 413 10.07 18.41 -25.89
N GLN A 414 8.79 18.58 -26.21
CA GLN A 414 7.73 17.59 -25.94
C GLN A 414 7.92 16.31 -26.76
N PHE A 415 8.23 16.41 -28.05
CA PHE A 415 8.52 15.25 -28.89
C PHE A 415 9.80 14.54 -28.46
N SER A 416 10.84 15.29 -28.09
CA SER A 416 12.08 14.72 -27.55
C SER A 416 11.84 13.91 -26.27
N LEU A 417 11.06 14.46 -25.33
CA LEU A 417 10.69 13.75 -24.11
C LEU A 417 9.82 12.51 -24.40
N CYS A 418 8.86 12.62 -25.32
CA CYS A 418 8.02 11.51 -25.73
C CYS A 418 8.87 10.33 -26.24
N ARG A 419 9.85 10.61 -27.11
CA ARG A 419 10.80 9.61 -27.61
C ARG A 419 11.55 8.94 -26.47
N LYS A 420 12.14 9.72 -25.55
CA LYS A 420 12.87 9.19 -24.40
C LYS A 420 12.02 8.26 -23.53
N LEU A 421 10.74 8.61 -23.32
CA LEU A 421 9.83 7.75 -22.56
C LEU A 421 9.47 6.46 -23.30
N CYS A 422 9.40 6.49 -24.63
CA CYS A 422 9.24 5.29 -25.47
C CYS A 422 10.48 4.40 -25.42
N GLU A 423 11.69 4.97 -25.42
CA GLU A 423 12.95 4.24 -25.24
C GLU A 423 12.99 3.56 -23.86
N ASP A 424 12.72 4.31 -22.79
CA ASP A 424 12.64 3.78 -21.42
C ASP A 424 11.62 2.61 -21.34
N LEU A 425 10.44 2.76 -21.98
CA LEU A 425 9.40 1.72 -22.01
C LEU A 425 9.82 0.48 -22.81
N ALA A 426 10.47 0.67 -23.97
CA ALA A 426 10.93 -0.43 -24.82
C ALA A 426 12.02 -1.26 -24.13
N GLU A 427 12.91 -0.62 -23.35
CA GLU A 427 13.89 -1.32 -22.53
C GLU A 427 13.22 -2.20 -21.47
N ASP A 428 12.20 -1.69 -20.78
CA ASP A 428 11.46 -2.45 -19.77
C ASP A 428 10.64 -3.59 -20.38
N LEU A 429 10.01 -3.37 -21.54
CA LEU A 429 9.33 -4.43 -22.31
C LEU A 429 10.30 -5.53 -22.72
N LYS A 430 11.51 -5.16 -23.15
CA LYS A 430 12.56 -6.11 -23.54
C LYS A 430 13.03 -6.96 -22.36
N LYS A 431 13.15 -6.39 -21.15
CA LYS A 431 13.55 -7.13 -19.94
C LYS A 431 12.55 -8.23 -19.57
N GLU A 432 11.25 -7.98 -19.76
CA GLU A 432 10.19 -8.95 -19.46
C GLU A 432 9.76 -9.78 -20.69
N GLY A 433 10.32 -9.52 -21.88
CA GLY A 433 9.96 -10.23 -23.12
C GLY A 433 8.54 -9.95 -23.62
N LEU A 434 7.98 -8.78 -23.29
CA LEU A 434 6.57 -8.43 -23.53
C LEU A 434 6.38 -7.65 -24.83
N LYS A 435 5.21 -7.84 -25.45
CA LYS A 435 4.73 -7.07 -26.61
C LYS A 435 3.26 -6.73 -26.40
N GLY A 436 2.77 -5.66 -27.00
CA GLY A 436 1.39 -5.23 -26.82
C GLY A 436 0.84 -4.48 -28.02
N LYS A 437 -0.47 -4.26 -28.04
CA LYS A 437 -1.17 -3.69 -29.22
C LYS A 437 -1.65 -2.26 -29.03
N THR A 438 -1.90 -1.84 -27.80
CA THR A 438 -2.48 -0.51 -27.55
C THR A 438 -1.46 0.42 -26.93
N VAL A 439 -0.99 1.40 -27.71
CA VAL A 439 -0.14 2.49 -27.22
C VAL A 439 -1.01 3.56 -26.59
N THR A 440 -0.65 3.99 -25.38
CA THR A 440 -1.37 5.00 -24.61
C THR A 440 -0.44 6.16 -24.26
N LEU A 441 -0.81 7.37 -24.66
CA LEU A 441 -0.19 8.62 -24.25
C LEU A 441 -0.97 9.26 -23.10
N LYS A 442 -0.27 9.60 -22.02
CA LYS A 442 -0.81 10.31 -20.86
C LYS A 442 -0.14 11.66 -20.73
N LEU A 443 -0.96 12.71 -20.63
CA LEU A 443 -0.53 14.10 -20.49
C LEU A 443 -1.14 14.70 -19.24
N LYS A 444 -0.35 15.51 -18.53
CA LYS A 444 -0.86 16.35 -17.44
C LYS A 444 -0.45 17.80 -17.67
N ASN A 445 -1.42 18.69 -17.72
CA ASN A 445 -1.14 20.11 -17.85
C ASN A 445 -0.68 20.71 -16.51
N VAL A 446 -0.17 21.94 -16.55
CA VAL A 446 0.32 22.65 -15.37
C VAL A 446 -0.75 22.91 -14.30
N ASN A 447 -2.03 22.85 -14.67
CA ASN A 447 -3.19 22.94 -13.79
C ASN A 447 -3.63 21.57 -13.23
N PHE A 448 -2.80 20.54 -13.39
CA PHE A 448 -2.99 19.18 -12.90
C PHE A 448 -4.19 18.43 -13.50
N GLU A 449 -4.72 18.90 -14.63
CA GLU A 449 -5.72 18.19 -15.42
C GLU A 449 -5.01 17.12 -16.25
N VAL A 450 -5.57 15.91 -16.28
CA VAL A 450 -4.98 14.74 -16.94
C VAL A 450 -5.81 14.41 -18.18
N LYS A 451 -5.13 14.23 -19.32
CA LYS A 451 -5.69 13.71 -20.56
C LYS A 451 -4.97 12.42 -20.92
N THR A 452 -5.73 11.44 -21.41
CA THR A 452 -5.18 10.19 -21.94
C THR A 452 -5.70 9.99 -23.36
N ARG A 453 -4.82 9.55 -24.25
CA ARG A 453 -5.12 9.15 -25.63
C ARG A 453 -4.54 7.78 -25.87
N ALA A 454 -5.20 6.95 -26.68
CA ALA A 454 -4.72 5.62 -26.98
C ALA A 454 -5.08 5.24 -28.41
N GLN A 455 -4.27 4.36 -28.99
CA GLN A 455 -4.50 3.77 -30.30
C GLN A 455 -4.07 2.30 -30.27
N THR A 456 -4.97 1.43 -30.74
CA THR A 456 -4.72 -0.02 -30.85
C THR A 456 -4.31 -0.36 -32.28
N LEU A 457 -3.17 -1.05 -32.41
CA LEU A 457 -2.63 -1.54 -33.67
C LEU A 457 -3.13 -2.96 -33.97
N PRO A 458 -3.18 -3.36 -35.27
CA PRO A 458 -3.58 -4.71 -35.66
C PRO A 458 -2.53 -5.79 -35.31
N TYR A 459 -1.27 -5.39 -35.10
CA TYR A 459 -0.15 -6.26 -34.74
C TYR A 459 0.50 -5.79 -33.43
N PRO A 460 1.12 -6.70 -32.66
CA PRO A 460 1.82 -6.35 -31.43
C PRO A 460 3.14 -5.63 -31.75
N VAL A 461 3.45 -4.61 -30.96
CA VAL A 461 4.69 -3.81 -31.03
C VAL A 461 5.46 -3.90 -29.71
N ALA A 462 6.75 -3.60 -29.76
CA ALA A 462 7.62 -3.54 -28.57
C ALA A 462 8.85 -2.65 -28.74
N THR A 463 9.18 -2.22 -29.96
CA THR A 463 10.36 -1.38 -30.21
C THR A 463 10.08 0.08 -29.87
N ALA A 464 11.15 0.84 -29.57
CA ALA A 464 11.02 2.26 -29.29
C ALA A 464 10.45 3.01 -30.50
N GLU A 465 10.85 2.61 -31.72
CA GLU A 465 10.42 3.20 -32.98
C GLU A 465 8.92 3.01 -33.21
N ASP A 466 8.41 1.79 -33.05
CA ASP A 466 6.99 1.48 -33.25
C ASP A 466 6.10 2.21 -32.25
N VAL A 467 6.49 2.19 -30.97
CA VAL A 467 5.73 2.85 -29.91
C VAL A 467 5.78 4.37 -30.09
N PHE A 468 6.94 4.92 -30.45
CA PHE A 468 7.09 6.35 -30.68
C PHE A 468 6.32 6.83 -31.90
N ALA A 469 6.23 6.05 -32.98
CA ALA A 469 5.45 6.42 -34.16
C ALA A 469 4.00 6.73 -33.78
N VAL A 470 3.36 5.85 -33.00
CA VAL A 470 1.99 6.05 -32.52
C VAL A 470 1.90 7.18 -31.49
N ALA A 471 2.78 7.18 -30.49
CA ALA A 471 2.75 8.20 -29.43
C ALA A 471 2.99 9.62 -29.96
N LYS A 472 3.81 9.76 -31.02
CA LYS A 472 4.06 11.01 -31.72
C LYS A 472 2.79 11.54 -32.38
N ASP A 473 2.04 10.71 -33.07
CA ASP A 473 0.79 11.12 -33.73
C ASP A 473 -0.28 11.52 -32.69
N LEU A 474 -0.39 10.75 -31.60
CA LEU A 474 -1.26 11.10 -30.47
C LEU A 474 -0.87 12.45 -29.84
N LEU A 475 0.42 12.71 -29.67
CA LEU A 475 0.91 13.97 -29.11
C LEU A 475 0.69 15.14 -30.08
N LYS A 476 0.94 14.93 -31.37
CA LYS A 476 0.74 15.93 -32.42
C LYS A 476 -0.71 16.42 -32.44
N MET A 477 -1.68 15.50 -32.39
CA MET A 477 -3.10 15.85 -32.32
C MET A 477 -3.43 16.71 -31.10
N GLU A 478 -2.87 16.42 -29.93
CA GLU A 478 -3.12 17.23 -28.72
C GLU A 478 -2.45 18.61 -28.79
N ILE A 479 -1.31 18.75 -29.46
CA ILE A 479 -0.68 20.06 -29.71
C ILE A 479 -1.54 20.89 -30.67
N GLU A 480 -2.05 20.28 -31.74
CA GLU A 480 -2.92 20.94 -32.71
C GLU A 480 -4.26 21.37 -32.10
N ASN A 481 -4.85 20.55 -31.22
CA ASN A 481 -6.10 20.84 -30.53
C ASN A 481 -6.05 22.06 -29.59
N GLU A 482 -4.87 22.41 -29.06
CA GLU A 482 -4.68 23.57 -28.18
C GLU A 482 -4.23 24.83 -28.95
N SER A 483 -3.90 24.68 -30.24
CA SER A 483 -3.48 25.78 -31.11
C SER A 483 -4.55 26.89 -31.18
N PRO A 484 -4.18 28.19 -31.16
CA PRO A 484 -2.83 28.75 -31.24
C PRO A 484 -2.06 28.82 -29.90
N GLN A 485 -2.65 28.35 -28.80
CA GLN A 485 -1.97 28.36 -27.50
C GLN A 485 -1.01 27.18 -27.38
N PRO A 486 0.15 27.34 -26.72
CA PRO A 486 1.04 26.22 -26.49
C PRO A 486 0.44 25.27 -25.45
N LEU A 487 0.49 23.96 -25.72
CA LEU A 487 0.16 22.93 -24.74
C LEU A 487 1.18 22.98 -23.59
N ARG A 488 0.76 23.34 -22.37
CA ARG A 488 1.66 23.51 -21.21
C ARG A 488 1.64 22.27 -20.31
N LEU A 489 2.68 21.44 -20.39
CA LEU A 489 2.77 20.15 -19.70
C LEU A 489 3.63 20.21 -18.44
N ARG A 490 3.32 19.32 -17.49
CA ARG A 490 4.14 19.02 -16.29
C ARG A 490 4.37 17.53 -16.08
N LEU A 491 3.66 16.67 -16.79
CA LEU A 491 3.87 15.22 -16.82
C LEU A 491 3.50 14.70 -18.20
N MET A 492 4.29 13.75 -18.66
CA MET A 492 4.07 12.95 -19.85
C MET A 492 4.37 11.49 -19.50
N GLY A 493 3.59 10.57 -20.04
CA GLY A 493 3.81 9.15 -19.91
C GLY A 493 3.36 8.39 -21.14
N ASN A 494 4.04 7.29 -21.42
CA ASN A 494 3.72 6.36 -22.48
C ASN A 494 3.47 4.98 -21.87
N GLY A 495 2.48 4.27 -22.38
CA GLY A 495 2.14 2.92 -21.94
C GLY A 495 1.75 2.02 -23.09
N LEU A 496 1.85 0.72 -22.85
CA LEU A 496 1.50 -0.33 -23.78
C LEU A 496 0.60 -1.35 -23.07
N ILE A 497 -0.57 -1.64 -23.64
CA ILE A 497 -1.44 -2.75 -23.20
C ILE A 497 -0.98 -4.01 -23.93
N ILE A 498 -0.65 -5.03 -23.14
CA ILE A 498 0.00 -6.28 -23.54
C ILE A 498 -1.03 -7.27 -24.07
#